data_AF-A0A1W1GZF3-F1
#
_entry.id   AF-A0A1W1GZF3-F1
#
_cell.length_a   1.000
_cell.length_b   1.000
_cell.length_c   1.000
_cell.angle_alpha   90.00
_cell.angle_beta   90.00
_cell.angle_gamma   90.00
#
_symmetry.space_group_name_H-M   'P 1'
#
loop_
_entity.id
_entity.type
_entity.pdbx_description
1 polymer ?
#
loop_
_entity_poly.entity_id
_entity_poly.type
_entity_poly.pdbx_seq_one_letter_code
_entity_poly.pdbx_strand_id
1 'polypeptide(L)'
;MKPACAAFVLTLMLPACAHRVATTVEVEPRDELLCAIAGNPSQHDAEEVVLSATYITDNRHFEMLRNSHCGEGGYILVIGRHGSSDSVKRFYAEQKRICLKRDAPAVCNTTAVVEVSGRVRLQPEGLVVLDIEEVRSFRFNE
;
A
#
# COMPACT_ATOMS: atom_id res chain seq x y z
N MET A 1 36.89 -51.79 -46.49
CA MET A 1 35.54 -52.26 -46.88
C MET A 1 34.50 -51.34 -46.23
N LYS A 2 33.38 -51.06 -46.91
CA LYS A 2 32.08 -50.59 -46.34
C LYS A 2 31.09 -51.79 -46.43
N PRO A 3 29.88 -51.80 -45.83
CA PRO A 3 29.15 -50.76 -45.06
C PRO A 3 29.04 -51.17 -43.55
N ALA A 4 28.02 -50.91 -42.69
CA ALA A 4 26.69 -50.31 -42.85
C ALA A 4 26.04 -49.77 -41.53
N CYS A 5 25.02 -48.93 -41.73
CA CYS A 5 23.76 -48.75 -40.98
C CYS A 5 23.67 -48.59 -39.44
N ALA A 6 22.98 -47.48 -39.08
CA ALA A 6 22.03 -47.27 -37.99
C ALA A 6 22.55 -47.27 -36.52
N ALA A 7 21.99 -46.50 -35.58
CA ALA A 7 20.77 -45.69 -35.63
C ALA A 7 20.97 -44.26 -35.08
N PHE A 8 20.18 -43.31 -35.59
CA PHE A 8 20.18 -41.91 -35.17
C PHE A 8 19.08 -41.73 -34.11
N VAL A 9 19.44 -41.58 -32.83
CA VAL A 9 18.45 -41.29 -31.77
C VAL A 9 18.42 -39.79 -31.51
N LEU A 10 17.35 -39.14 -31.97
CA LEU A 10 17.08 -37.73 -31.67
C LEU A 10 16.67 -37.57 -30.20
N THR A 11 17.62 -37.19 -29.33
CA THR A 11 17.30 -36.60 -28.03
C THR A 11 16.97 -35.11 -28.20
N LEU A 12 15.69 -34.83 -28.43
CA LEU A 12 15.11 -33.49 -28.38
C LEU A 12 15.21 -32.92 -26.96
N MET A 13 16.32 -32.23 -26.67
CA MET A 13 16.43 -31.32 -25.53
C MET A 13 15.51 -30.12 -25.79
N LEU A 14 14.28 -30.20 -25.29
CA LEU A 14 13.36 -29.05 -25.25
C LEU A 14 13.98 -27.96 -24.37
N PRO A 15 14.29 -26.76 -24.91
CA PRO A 15 14.48 -25.61 -24.05
C PRO A 15 13.12 -25.31 -23.42
N ALA A 16 12.99 -25.55 -22.13
CA ALA A 16 11.85 -25.08 -21.37
C ALA A 16 11.93 -23.54 -21.32
N CYS A 17 11.40 -22.89 -22.35
CA CYS A 17 11.11 -21.46 -22.35
C CYS A 17 10.07 -21.19 -21.27
N ALA A 18 10.54 -21.04 -20.04
CA ALA A 18 9.80 -20.47 -18.95
C ALA A 18 9.45 -19.02 -19.34
N HIS A 19 8.35 -18.88 -20.08
CA HIS A 19 7.61 -17.64 -20.14
C HIS A 19 7.21 -17.34 -18.70
N ARG A 20 8.05 -16.55 -18.03
CA ARG A 20 7.58 -15.67 -16.97
C ARG A 20 6.53 -14.80 -17.64
N VAL A 21 5.28 -15.22 -17.51
CA VAL A 21 4.15 -14.32 -17.65
C VAL A 21 4.39 -13.26 -16.58
N ALA A 22 5.00 -12.16 -17.00
CA ALA A 22 4.92 -10.93 -16.26
C ALA A 22 3.44 -10.56 -16.31
N THR A 23 2.68 -10.99 -15.31
CA THR A 23 1.44 -10.34 -14.95
C THR A 23 1.80 -8.91 -14.61
N THR A 24 1.75 -8.06 -15.63
CA THR A 24 1.50 -6.64 -15.48
C THR A 24 0.15 -6.54 -14.79
N VAL A 25 0.18 -6.55 -13.46
CA VAL A 25 -0.94 -6.10 -12.66
C VAL A 25 -1.15 -4.66 -13.11
N GLU A 26 -2.28 -4.40 -13.76
CA GLU A 26 -2.70 -3.02 -14.03
C GLU A 26 -2.91 -2.35 -12.68
N VAL A 27 -1.93 -1.56 -12.27
CA VAL A 27 -1.99 -0.73 -11.08
C VAL A 27 -3.07 0.31 -11.35
N GLU A 28 -4.15 0.30 -10.56
CA GLU A 28 -5.21 1.30 -10.76
C GLU A 28 -4.64 2.71 -10.57
N PRO A 29 -5.05 3.72 -11.34
CA PRO A 29 -4.48 5.08 -11.25
C PRO A 29 -4.56 5.74 -9.86
N ARG A 30 -5.38 5.20 -8.94
CA ARG A 30 -5.48 5.66 -7.54
C ARG A 30 -4.31 5.21 -6.67
N ASP A 31 -3.64 4.11 -7.01
CA ASP A 31 -2.51 3.59 -6.27
C ASP A 31 -1.26 4.47 -6.48
N GLU A 32 -1.07 5.01 -7.69
CA GLU A 32 0.10 5.83 -8.05
C GLU A 32 0.10 7.22 -7.38
N LEU A 33 -1.06 7.74 -6.98
CA LEU A 33 -1.19 9.09 -6.41
C LEU A 33 -0.42 9.25 -5.09
N LEU A 34 -0.40 8.22 -4.23
CA LEU A 34 0.43 8.23 -3.01
C LEU A 34 1.92 8.33 -3.36
N CYS A 35 2.34 7.67 -4.44
CA CYS A 35 3.73 7.72 -4.90
C CYS A 35 4.09 9.09 -5.49
N ALA A 36 3.16 9.74 -6.22
CA ALA A 36 3.34 11.10 -6.72
C ALA A 36 3.51 12.13 -5.60
N ILE A 37 2.60 12.09 -4.59
CA ILE A 37 2.65 12.95 -3.40
C ILE A 37 4.00 12.80 -2.67
N ALA A 38 4.46 11.57 -2.46
CA ALA A 38 5.73 11.32 -1.78
C ALA A 38 6.96 11.70 -2.63
N GLY A 39 6.86 11.59 -3.96
CA GLY A 39 7.94 11.95 -4.89
C GLY A 39 8.12 13.45 -5.08
N ASN A 40 7.04 14.25 -4.97
CA ASN A 40 7.11 15.70 -5.12
C ASN A 40 6.16 16.48 -4.18
N PRO A 41 6.37 16.43 -2.85
CA PRO A 41 5.38 16.93 -1.87
C PRO A 41 4.95 18.38 -2.03
N SER A 42 5.83 19.25 -2.53
CA SER A 42 5.55 20.68 -2.70
C SER A 42 4.60 21.00 -3.86
N GLN A 43 4.38 20.06 -4.79
CA GLN A 43 3.36 20.20 -5.84
C GLN A 43 1.95 19.81 -5.38
N HIS A 44 1.86 19.12 -4.24
CA HIS A 44 0.61 18.56 -3.70
C HIS A 44 0.17 19.26 -2.40
N ASP A 45 0.85 20.33 -1.96
CA ASP A 45 0.46 21.03 -0.72
C ASP A 45 -0.93 21.66 -0.82
N ALA A 46 -1.72 21.52 0.24
CA ALA A 46 -3.13 21.87 0.36
C ALA A 46 -4.12 21.14 -0.59
N GLU A 47 -3.66 20.19 -1.41
CA GLU A 47 -4.49 19.42 -2.34
C GLU A 47 -5.47 18.48 -1.61
N GLU A 48 -6.70 18.40 -2.11
CA GLU A 48 -7.70 17.41 -1.69
C GLU A 48 -7.58 16.15 -2.53
N VAL A 49 -7.27 15.02 -1.87
CA VAL A 49 -6.96 13.76 -2.55
C VAL A 49 -7.84 12.62 -2.06
N VAL A 50 -7.96 11.59 -2.88
CA VAL A 50 -8.55 10.29 -2.51
C VAL A 50 -7.47 9.23 -2.70
N LEU A 51 -7.09 8.53 -1.63
CA LEU A 51 -6.01 7.56 -1.63
C LEU A 51 -6.52 6.17 -1.27
N SER A 52 -6.20 5.19 -2.10
CA SER A 52 -6.23 3.76 -1.77
C SER A 52 -4.86 3.36 -1.23
N ALA A 53 -4.80 2.80 -0.03
CA ALA A 53 -3.53 2.47 0.62
C ALA A 53 -3.66 1.37 1.69
N THR A 54 -2.51 0.87 2.13
CA THR A 54 -2.40 0.11 3.38
C THR A 54 -2.16 1.09 4.54
N TYR A 55 -3.14 1.27 5.40
CA TYR A 55 -3.00 1.95 6.68
C TYR A 55 -2.23 1.07 7.68
N ILE A 56 -1.30 1.67 8.43
CA ILE A 56 -0.45 1.01 9.43
C ILE A 56 -0.37 1.90 10.67
N THR A 57 -0.57 1.31 11.86
CA THR A 57 -0.29 2.01 13.14
C THR A 57 0.18 1.06 14.25
N ASP A 58 0.86 1.61 15.26
CA ASP A 58 1.08 0.99 16.59
C ASP A 58 0.04 1.43 17.65
N ASN A 59 -0.96 2.22 17.26
CA ASN A 59 -1.97 2.87 18.14
C ASN A 59 -1.35 3.79 19.20
N ARG A 60 -0.13 4.33 18.98
CA ARG A 60 0.54 5.17 19.98
C ARG A 60 1.44 6.29 19.43
N HIS A 61 2.39 5.99 18.55
CA HIS A 61 3.36 6.96 18.02
C HIS A 61 3.41 6.99 16.48
N PHE A 62 3.06 5.88 15.84
CA PHE A 62 3.21 5.70 14.40
C PHE A 62 1.84 5.53 13.77
N GLU A 63 1.52 6.37 12.80
CA GLU A 63 0.31 6.27 12.00
C GLU A 63 0.58 6.74 10.58
N MET A 64 0.36 5.87 9.60
CA MET A 64 0.77 6.14 8.23
C MET A 64 -0.04 5.34 7.20
N LEU A 65 -0.08 5.87 5.98
CA LEU A 65 -0.46 5.13 4.78
C LEU A 65 0.80 4.67 4.05
N ARG A 66 0.76 3.45 3.51
CA ARG A 66 1.81 2.88 2.67
C ARG A 66 1.18 2.31 1.40
N ASN A 67 1.84 2.52 0.26
CA ASN A 67 1.55 1.74 -0.94
C ASN A 67 2.79 0.92 -1.36
N SER A 68 2.62 -0.40 -1.49
CA SER A 68 3.64 -1.35 -1.93
C SER A 68 3.86 -1.36 -3.45
N HIS A 69 2.98 -0.74 -4.24
CA HIS A 69 3.15 -0.57 -5.69
C HIS A 69 4.08 0.59 -6.05
N CYS A 70 4.36 1.48 -5.11
CA CYS A 70 5.45 2.44 -5.24
C CYS A 70 6.81 1.73 -5.31
N GLY A 71 7.80 2.37 -5.93
CA GLY A 71 9.17 1.85 -6.08
C GLY A 71 9.89 1.52 -4.76
N GLU A 72 11.13 0.99 -4.86
CA GLU A 72 11.84 0.33 -3.75
C GLU A 72 11.69 1.02 -2.38
N GLY A 73 11.07 0.30 -1.45
CA GLY A 73 10.69 0.77 -0.11
C GLY A 73 9.17 0.80 0.09
N GLY A 74 8.42 1.25 -0.93
CA GLY A 74 7.00 1.55 -0.83
C GLY A 74 6.78 2.85 -0.04
N TYR A 75 6.36 3.93 -0.71
CA TYR A 75 6.26 5.25 -0.09
C TYR A 75 5.30 5.28 1.09
N ILE A 76 5.62 6.15 2.05
CA ILE A 76 4.93 6.32 3.33
C ILE A 76 4.44 7.76 3.42
N LEU A 77 3.16 7.94 3.74
CA LEU A 77 2.55 9.23 4.03
C LEU A 77 2.03 9.20 5.47
N VAL A 78 2.55 10.09 6.32
CA VAL A 78 2.17 10.14 7.75
C VAL A 78 0.78 10.75 7.91
N ILE A 79 -0.02 10.25 8.85
CA ILE A 79 -1.31 10.86 9.15
C ILE A 79 -1.11 12.10 10.04
N GLY A 80 -1.75 13.20 9.63
CA GLY A 80 -1.76 14.46 10.36
C GLY A 80 -2.94 14.52 11.32
N ARG A 81 -3.91 15.39 11.02
CA ARG A 81 -5.14 15.55 11.80
C ARG A 81 -6.19 14.51 11.40
N HIS A 82 -7.01 14.12 12.37
CA HIS A 82 -8.21 13.30 12.14
C HIS A 82 -9.44 14.20 12.04
N GLY A 83 -10.22 14.03 10.97
CA GLY A 83 -11.48 14.72 10.74
C GLY A 83 -12.58 14.30 11.72
N SER A 84 -13.61 15.15 11.83
CA SER A 84 -14.74 14.95 12.75
C SER A 84 -15.91 14.16 12.14
N SER A 85 -15.73 13.60 10.93
CA SER A 85 -16.76 12.83 10.23
C SER A 85 -17.06 11.50 10.92
N ASP A 86 -18.27 10.98 10.74
CA ASP A 86 -18.67 9.72 11.37
C ASP A 86 -17.98 8.49 10.76
N SER A 87 -17.48 8.59 9.53
CA SER A 87 -16.64 7.54 8.93
C SER A 87 -15.29 7.42 9.64
N VAL A 88 -14.63 8.54 9.92
CA VAL A 88 -13.39 8.60 10.72
C VAL A 88 -13.62 8.05 12.13
N LYS A 89 -14.71 8.46 12.82
CA LYS A 89 -15.06 7.93 14.15
C LYS A 89 -15.27 6.41 14.14
N ARG A 90 -15.97 5.86 13.14
CA ARG A 90 -16.22 4.41 13.01
C ARG A 90 -14.92 3.63 12.79
N PHE A 91 -14.03 4.14 11.96
CA PHE A 91 -12.72 3.52 11.71
C PHE A 91 -11.88 3.39 12.98
N TYR A 92 -11.71 4.48 13.74
CA TYR A 92 -10.94 4.46 14.98
C TYR A 92 -11.64 3.70 16.12
N ALA A 93 -12.97 3.68 16.16
CA ALA A 93 -13.71 2.83 17.10
C ALA A 93 -13.46 1.33 16.85
N GLU A 94 -13.37 0.92 15.58
CA GLU A 94 -13.10 -0.47 15.22
C GLU A 94 -11.65 -0.89 15.51
N GLN A 95 -10.68 -0.03 15.20
CA GLN A 95 -9.29 -0.21 15.64
C GLN A 95 -9.21 -0.42 17.15
N LYS A 96 -9.85 0.46 17.94
CA LYS A 96 -9.89 0.34 19.39
C LYS A 96 -10.53 -0.98 19.85
N ARG A 97 -11.60 -1.44 19.18
CA ARG A 97 -12.22 -2.75 19.44
C ARG A 97 -11.22 -3.90 19.21
N ILE A 98 -10.45 -3.86 18.13
CA ILE A 98 -9.42 -4.86 17.80
C ILE A 98 -8.32 -4.87 18.88
N CYS A 99 -7.84 -3.70 19.31
CA CYS A 99 -6.79 -3.59 20.32
C CYS A 99 -7.23 -4.07 21.71
N LEU A 100 -8.48 -3.80 22.10
CA LEU A 100 -9.08 -4.34 23.32
C LEU A 100 -9.26 -5.87 23.23
N LYS A 101 -9.70 -6.40 22.07
CA LYS A 101 -9.81 -7.86 21.83
C LYS A 101 -8.46 -8.59 21.90
N ARG A 102 -7.36 -7.90 21.59
CA ARG A 102 -5.98 -8.41 21.64
C ARG A 102 -5.28 -8.22 23.00
N ASP A 103 -5.96 -7.70 24.02
CA ASP A 103 -5.40 -7.31 25.33
C ASP A 103 -4.16 -6.39 25.21
N ALA A 104 -4.17 -5.51 24.20
CA ALA A 104 -3.05 -4.67 23.84
C ALA A 104 -3.43 -3.16 23.90
N PRO A 105 -3.83 -2.62 25.06
CA PRO A 105 -4.37 -1.26 25.14
C PRO A 105 -3.34 -0.14 24.95
N ALA A 106 -2.04 -0.44 25.08
CA ALA A 106 -0.97 0.57 25.07
C ALA A 106 -0.15 0.63 23.77
N VAL A 107 0.13 -0.52 23.15
CA VAL A 107 0.81 -0.63 21.85
C VAL A 107 0.11 -1.76 21.11
N CYS A 108 -0.49 -1.45 19.96
CA CYS A 108 -1.34 -2.36 19.21
C CYS A 108 -1.09 -2.18 17.73
N ASN A 109 -0.29 -3.08 17.16
CA ASN A 109 -0.03 -3.07 15.74
C ASN A 109 -1.32 -3.46 14.98
N THR A 110 -1.88 -2.52 14.23
CA THR A 110 -3.01 -2.78 13.34
C THR A 110 -2.69 -2.33 11.92
N THR A 111 -3.28 -3.05 10.97
CA THR A 111 -3.11 -2.82 9.54
C THR A 111 -4.47 -2.91 8.89
N ALA A 112 -4.77 -2.02 7.96
CA ALA A 112 -6.01 -2.06 7.19
C ALA A 112 -5.75 -1.69 5.73
N VAL A 113 -6.51 -2.29 4.81
CA VAL A 113 -6.70 -1.70 3.47
C VAL A 113 -7.76 -0.61 3.60
N VAL A 114 -7.47 0.60 3.13
CA VAL A 114 -8.36 1.76 3.26
C VAL A 114 -8.49 2.51 1.93
N GLU A 115 -9.67 3.10 1.71
CA GLU A 115 -9.83 4.26 0.84
C GLU A 115 -10.19 5.46 1.71
N VAL A 116 -9.36 6.51 1.69
CA VAL A 116 -9.55 7.73 2.49
C VAL A 116 -9.60 8.95 1.57
N SER A 117 -10.32 9.99 1.99
CA SER A 117 -10.18 11.32 1.42
C SER A 117 -9.77 12.34 2.47
N GLY A 118 -8.96 13.30 2.08
CA GLY A 118 -8.39 14.29 2.99
C GLY A 118 -7.47 15.26 2.27
N ARG A 119 -6.81 16.12 3.05
CA ARG A 119 -5.95 17.17 2.53
C ARG A 119 -4.49 16.85 2.77
N VAL A 120 -3.69 16.91 1.71
CA VAL A 120 -2.23 16.87 1.81
C VAL A 120 -1.75 18.19 2.40
N ARG A 121 -0.79 18.12 3.34
CA ARG A 121 -0.21 19.30 3.96
C ARG A 121 1.29 19.10 4.14
N LEU A 122 2.07 20.05 3.64
CA LEU A 122 3.51 20.14 3.87
C LEU A 122 3.76 20.90 5.18
N GLN A 123 4.41 20.27 6.15
CA GLN A 123 4.78 20.91 7.41
C GLN A 123 6.08 21.71 7.26
N PRO A 124 6.34 22.73 8.10
CA PRO A 124 7.54 23.58 8.00
C PRO A 124 8.88 22.82 8.01
N GLU A 125 8.92 21.66 8.67
CA GLU A 125 10.06 20.75 8.71
C GLU A 125 10.25 19.88 7.45
N GLY A 126 9.42 20.07 6.41
CA GLY A 126 9.45 19.31 5.17
C GLY A 126 8.72 17.96 5.24
N LEU A 127 8.10 17.62 6.37
CA LEU A 127 7.28 16.42 6.51
C LEU A 127 5.94 16.61 5.77
N VAL A 128 5.64 15.72 4.84
CA VAL A 128 4.33 15.65 4.18
C VAL A 128 3.39 14.77 5.01
N VAL A 129 2.18 15.27 5.26
CA VAL A 129 1.13 14.55 6.00
C VAL A 129 -0.20 14.58 5.25
N LEU A 130 -1.06 13.60 5.53
CA LEU A 130 -2.47 13.62 5.16
C LEU A 130 -3.33 13.95 6.38
N ASP A 131 -4.03 15.08 6.36
CA ASP A 131 -5.13 15.33 7.28
C ASP A 131 -6.37 14.58 6.74
N ILE A 132 -6.79 13.48 7.40
CA ILE A 132 -7.92 12.65 6.92
C ILE A 132 -9.24 13.39 7.21
N GLU A 133 -10.05 13.59 6.18
CA GLU A 133 -11.39 14.18 6.33
C GLU A 133 -12.48 13.09 6.39
N GLU A 134 -12.36 12.03 5.58
CA GLU A 134 -13.28 10.87 5.58
C GLU A 134 -12.56 9.52 5.32
N VAL A 135 -13.10 8.45 5.90
CA VAL A 135 -12.72 7.06 5.57
C VAL A 135 -13.84 6.41 4.75
N ARG A 136 -13.66 6.34 3.43
CA ARG A 136 -14.69 5.88 2.47
C ARG A 136 -14.91 4.38 2.56
N SER A 137 -13.84 3.62 2.69
CA SER A 137 -13.87 2.19 2.98
C SER A 137 -12.68 1.78 3.82
N PHE A 138 -12.84 0.72 4.61
CA PHE A 138 -11.74 0.10 5.35
C PHE A 138 -11.99 -1.39 5.58
N ARG A 139 -10.90 -2.15 5.64
CA ARG A 139 -10.89 -3.55 6.08
C ARG A 139 -9.62 -3.81 6.87
N PHE A 140 -9.74 -4.03 8.18
CA PHE A 140 -8.62 -4.45 9.02
C PHE A 140 -8.18 -5.88 8.69
N ASN A 141 -6.87 -6.10 8.78
CA ASN A 141 -6.26 -7.42 8.78
C ASN A 141 -6.25 -7.93 10.24
N GLU A 142 -7.30 -8.67 10.62
CA GLU A 142 -7.45 -9.26 11.97
C GLU A 142 -6.49 -10.43 12.25
#